data_AF-A0A965KVJ6-F1
#
_entry.id   AF-A0A965KVJ6-F1
#
_cell.length_a   1.000
_cell.length_b   1.000
_cell.length_c   1.000
_cell.angle_alpha   90.00
_cell.angle_beta   90.00
_cell.angle_gamma   90.00
#
_symmetry.space_group_name_H-M   'P 1'
#
loop_
_entity.id
_entity.type
_entity.pdbx_description
1 polymer ?
#
loop_
_entity_poly.entity_id
_entity_poly.type
_entity_poly.pdbx_seq_one_letter_code
_entity_poly.pdbx_strand_id
1 'polypeptide(L)' 'MGIALIITGLALLGVTLWFWRASRPDDPVLGPLEVIGEKEFKEADEATRKELLRRARTTVEP' A
#
# COMPACT_ATOMS: atom_id res chain seq x y z
N MET A 1 -32.22 14.63 -16.02
CA MET A 1 -30.84 14.87 -16.48
C MET A 1 -29.86 15.14 -15.34
N GLY A 2 -30.07 16.12 -14.46
CA GLY A 2 -29.11 16.44 -13.39
C GLY A 2 -28.80 15.29 -12.41
N ILE A 3 -29.82 14.55 -11.96
CA ILE A 3 -29.65 13.41 -11.05
C ILE A 3 -28.78 12.31 -11.68
N ALA A 4 -28.94 12.06 -12.98
CA ALA A 4 -28.13 11.07 -13.68
C ALA A 4 -26.65 11.46 -13.69
N LEU A 5 -26.34 12.75 -13.88
CA LEU A 5 -24.96 13.25 -13.82
C LEU A 5 -24.36 13.11 -12.42
N ILE A 6 -25.15 13.37 -11.37
CA ILE A 6 -24.69 13.21 -9.98
C ILE A 6 -24.37 11.74 -9.68
N ILE A 7 -25.25 10.81 -10.06
CA ILE A 7 -25.04 9.37 -9.86
C ILE A 7 -23.78 8.92 -10.61
N THR A 8 -23.60 9.35 -11.86
CA THR A 8 -22.40 9.02 -12.64
C THR A 8 -21.13 9.56 -11.97
N GLY A 9 -21.16 10.78 -11.44
CA GLY A 9 -20.03 11.35 -10.71
C GLY A 9 -19.66 10.55 -9.46
N LEU A 10 -20.65 10.13 -8.68
CA LEU A 10 -20.44 9.27 -7.51
C LEU A 10 -19.89 7.89 -7.89
N ALA A 11 -20.39 7.31 -8.98
CA ALA A 11 -19.89 6.04 -9.50
C ALA A 11 -18.42 6.15 -9.92
N LEU A 12 -18.04 7.22 -10.65
CA LEU A 12 -16.66 7.47 -11.04
C LEU A 12 -15.73 7.68 -9.84
N LEU A 13 -16.20 8.42 -8.82
CA LEU A 13 -15.47 8.58 -7.56
C LEU A 13 -15.23 7.24 -6.88
N GLY A 14 -16.26 6.41 -6.78
CA GLY A 14 -16.15 5.07 -6.20
C GLY A 14 -15.14 4.19 -6.95
N VAL A 15 -15.23 4.15 -8.28
CA VAL A 15 -14.30 3.39 -9.13
C VAL A 15 -12.87 3.91 -8.99
N THR A 16 -12.67 5.23 -8.93
CA THR A 16 -11.35 5.84 -8.77
C THR A 16 -10.71 5.45 -7.43
N LEU A 17 -11.48 5.51 -6.34
CA LEU A 17 -11.01 5.11 -5.02
C LEU A 17 -10.70 3.61 -4.94
N TRP A 18 -11.57 2.78 -5.52
CA TRP A 18 -11.35 1.35 -5.63
C TRP A 18 -10.08 1.05 -6.42
N PHE A 19 -9.89 1.72 -7.55
CA PHE A 19 -8.70 1.59 -8.38
C PHE A 19 -7.44 2.00 -7.62
N TRP A 20 -7.44 3.11 -6.88
CA TRP A 20 -6.27 3.47 -6.05
C TRP A 20 -5.93 2.44 -4.97
N ARG A 21 -6.94 1.76 -4.44
CA ARG A 21 -6.74 0.72 -3.44
C ARG A 21 -6.28 -0.61 -4.04
N ALA A 22 -6.80 -0.96 -5.22
CA ALA A 22 -6.44 -2.19 -5.95
C ALA A 22 -5.12 -2.08 -6.71
N SER A 23 -4.79 -0.87 -7.19
CA SER A 23 -3.57 -0.58 -7.94
C SER A 23 -2.39 -0.23 -7.04
N ARG A 24 -2.49 -0.42 -5.72
CA ARG A 24 -1.29 -0.56 -4.88
C ARG A 24 -0.62 -1.85 -5.34
N PRO A 25 0.49 -1.79 -6.09
CA PRO A 25 1.17 -2.99 -6.51
C PRO A 25 1.81 -3.57 -5.25
N ASP A 26 1.52 -4.83 -4.96
CA ASP A 26 2.39 -5.66 -4.11
C ASP A 26 3.69 -5.85 -4.92
N ASP A 27 4.55 -4.82 -4.94
CA ASP A 27 5.79 -4.84 -5.72
C ASP A 27 6.87 -5.52 -4.86
N PRO A 28 7.31 -6.74 -5.23
CA PRO A 28 8.32 -7.47 -4.46
C PRO A 28 9.66 -6.73 -4.42
N VAL A 29 9.91 -5.76 -5.30
CA VAL A 29 11.14 -4.94 -5.30
C VAL A 29 11.06 -3.79 -4.30
N LEU A 30 9.85 -3.37 -3.89
CA LEU A 30 9.60 -2.34 -2.87
C LEU A 30 9.38 -2.92 -1.46
N GLY A 31 9.40 -4.24 -1.26
CA GLY A 31 9.17 -4.89 0.03
C GLY A 31 9.93 -4.27 1.22
N PRO A 32 11.24 -3.95 1.11
CA PRO A 32 11.95 -3.25 2.19
C PRO A 32 11.51 -1.80 2.44
N LEU A 33 11.02 -1.10 1.40
CA LEU A 33 10.51 0.28 1.49
C LEU A 33 9.09 0.33 2.05
N GLU A 34 8.28 -0.72 1.80
CA GLU A 34 6.93 -0.86 2.36
C GLU A 34 6.97 -1.01 3.88
N VAL A 35 7.88 -1.85 4.39
CA VAL A 35 8.11 -2.03 5.82
C VAL A 35 8.48 -0.71 6.51
N ILE A 36 9.25 0.18 5.88
CA ILE A 36 9.63 1.48 6.49
C ILE A 36 8.42 2.44 6.64
N GLY A 37 7.42 2.30 5.76
CA GLY A 37 6.20 3.09 5.79
C GLY A 37 5.20 2.67 6.87
N GLU A 38 5.28 1.43 7.33
CA GLU A 38 4.35 0.82 8.27
C GLU A 38 4.44 1.39 9.68
N LYS A 39 3.29 1.41 10.36
CA LYS A 39 3.19 1.86 11.76
C LYS A 39 4.06 1.01 12.68
N GLU A 40 4.13 -0.29 12.42
CA GLU A 40 4.94 -1.25 13.19
C GLU A 40 6.43 -0.90 13.13
N PHE A 41 6.96 -0.56 11.96
CA PHE A 41 8.35 -0.11 11.84
C PHE A 41 8.60 1.24 12.49
N LYS A 42 7.65 2.19 12.36
CA LYS A 42 7.77 3.52 12.98
C LYS A 42 7.80 3.45 14.51
N GLU A 43 7.03 2.54 15.10
CA GLU A 43 6.96 2.35 16.56
C GLU A 43 8.00 1.35 17.10
N ALA A 44 8.64 0.57 16.22
CA ALA A 44 9.66 -0.41 16.59
C ALA A 44 11.00 0.22 17.03
N ASP A 45 11.64 -0.44 18.00
CA ASP A 45 13.01 -0.19 18.43
C ASP A 45 14.04 -0.61 17.35
N GLU A 46 15.27 -0.09 17.44
CA GLU A 46 16.33 -0.25 16.45
C GLU A 46 16.65 -1.73 16.14
N ALA A 47 16.64 -2.60 17.15
CA ALA A 47 16.84 -4.03 17.00
C ALA A 47 15.71 -4.68 16.17
N THR A 48 14.46 -4.31 16.45
CA THR A 48 13.26 -4.83 15.76
C THR A 48 13.17 -4.31 14.33
N ARG A 49 13.53 -3.05 14.08
CA ARG A 49 13.63 -2.49 12.72
C ARG A 49 14.63 -3.25 11.84
N LYS A 50 15.79 -3.61 12.40
CA LYS A 50 16.81 -4.39 11.67
C LYS A 50 16.35 -5.81 11.34
N GLU A 51 15.58 -6.43 12.23
CA GLU A 51 14.94 -7.74 11.97
C GLU A 51 13.90 -7.64 10.85
N LEU A 52 13.01 -6.65 10.90
CA LEU A 52 11.97 -6.43 9.89
C LEU A 52 12.57 -6.20 8.49
N LEU A 53 13.63 -5.38 8.39
CA LEU A 53 14.36 -5.15 7.13
C LEU A 53 15.09 -6.39 6.63
N ARG A 54 15.65 -7.22 7.52
CA ARG A 54 16.30 -8.49 7.14
C ARG A 54 15.29 -9.46 6.56
N ARG A 55 14.11 -9.60 7.16
CA ARG A 55 13.04 -10.46 6.65
C ARG A 55 12.56 -10.01 5.28
N ALA A 56 12.33 -8.71 5.10
CA ALA A 56 11.93 -8.13 3.81
C ALA A 56 12.96 -8.35 2.69
N ARG A 57 14.27 -8.44 3.03
CA ARG A 57 15.33 -8.74 2.06
C ARG A 57 15.34 -10.21 1.64
N THR A 58 15.12 -11.14 2.56
CA THR A 58 15.18 -12.59 2.27
C THR A 58 14.00 -13.12 1.44
N THR A 59 12.86 -12.42 1.43
CA THR A 59 11.69 -12.81 0.61
C THR A 59 11.85 -12.49 -0.88
N VAL A 60 12.85 -11.68 -1.25
CA VAL A 60 13.11 -11.23 -2.63
C VAL A 60 14.13 -12.11 -3.36
N GLU A 61 14.73 -13.09 -2.67
CA GLU A 61 15.76 -13.96 -3.24
C GLU A 61 15.13 -15.30 -3.71
N PRO A 62 15.27 -15.69 -5.00
CA PRO A 62 14.86 -17.01 -5.48
C PRO A 62 15.78 -18.14 -5.01
#